data_AF-F2EJS0-F1
#
_entry.id   AF-F2EJS0-F1
#
_cell.length_a   1.000
_cell.length_b   1.000
_cell.length_c   1.000
_cell.angle_alpha   90.00
_cell.angle_beta   90.00
_cell.angle_gamma   90.00
#
_symmetry.space_group_name_H-M   'P 1'
#
loop_
_entity.id
_entity.type
_entity.pdbx_description
1 polymer ?
#
loop_
_entity_poly.entity_id
_entity_poly.type
_entity_poly.pdbx_seq_one_letter_code
_entity_poly.pdbx_strand_id
1 'polypeptide(L)'
;CANACRCKLTSGLKCPSGFPKLALVSNSDEPDTIDYCNLGCRASMCDYMVNAAADDEEMKLYVEHCSDACVNFCNGDVGLTSLTA
;
A
#
# COMPACT_ATOMS: atom_id res chain seq x y z
N CYS A 1 1.12 15.31 -1.35
CA CYS A 1 1.00 13.95 -1.92
C CYS A 1 1.73 13.81 -3.25
N ALA A 2 1.34 14.52 -4.32
CA ALA A 2 1.97 14.36 -5.64
C ALA A 2 3.50 14.49 -5.63
N ASN A 3 4.04 15.54 -5.01
CA ASN A 3 5.49 15.73 -4.92
C ASN A 3 6.20 14.65 -4.09
N ALA A 4 5.59 14.23 -2.98
CA ALA A 4 6.16 13.20 -2.10
C ALA A 4 6.19 11.83 -2.79
N CYS A 5 5.16 11.50 -3.57
CA CYS A 5 5.03 10.22 -4.28
C CYS A 5 5.60 10.27 -5.72
N ARG A 6 6.28 11.36 -6.11
CA ARG A 6 6.78 11.60 -7.47
C ARG A 6 5.71 11.42 -8.57
N CYS A 7 4.47 11.80 -8.27
CA CYS A 7 3.37 11.84 -9.24
C CYS A 7 3.31 13.22 -9.91
N LYS A 8 2.82 13.27 -11.16
CA LYS A 8 2.62 14.52 -11.91
C LYS A 8 1.15 14.87 -12.00
N LEU A 9 0.79 16.05 -11.50
CA LEU A 9 -0.55 16.61 -11.69
C LEU A 9 -0.67 17.13 -13.13
N THR A 10 -1.76 16.78 -13.81
CA THR A 10 -2.05 17.18 -15.19
C THR A 10 -3.48 17.69 -15.28
N SER A 11 -3.70 18.70 -16.13
CA SER A 11 -5.03 19.23 -16.46
C SER A 11 -5.70 18.49 -17.62
N GLY A 12 -4.96 17.62 -18.31
CA GLY A 12 -5.48 16.82 -19.42
C GLY A 12 -6.16 15.52 -18.97
N LEU A 13 -6.98 14.96 -19.85
CA LEU A 13 -7.68 13.68 -19.64
C LEU A 13 -6.76 12.44 -19.69
N LYS A 14 -5.49 12.62 -20.05
CA LYS A 14 -4.50 11.53 -20.21
C LYS A 14 -3.23 11.84 -19.42
N CYS A 15 -2.62 10.81 -18.85
CA CYS A 15 -1.32 10.90 -18.19
C CYS A 15 -0.19 11.06 -19.23
N PRO A 16 0.85 11.87 -18.94
CA PRO A 16 2.00 12.03 -19.82
C PRO A 16 2.84 10.74 -19.90
N SER A 17 3.53 10.53 -21.04
CA SER A 17 4.44 9.39 -21.20
C SER A 17 5.53 9.39 -20.12
N GLY A 18 5.84 8.22 -19.54
CA GLY A 18 6.77 8.09 -18.42
C GLY A 18 6.14 8.28 -17.04
N PHE A 19 4.86 8.67 -16.99
CA PHE A 19 4.02 8.60 -15.79
C PHE A 19 2.76 7.80 -16.14
N PRO A 20 2.87 6.53 -16.58
CA PRO A 20 1.70 5.69 -16.73
C PRO A 20 0.97 5.63 -15.39
N LYS A 21 -0.36 5.47 -15.42
CA LYS A 21 -1.10 5.16 -14.19
C LYS A 21 -0.33 4.05 -13.47
N LEU A 22 -0.10 4.21 -12.18
CA LEU A 22 0.34 3.10 -11.35
C LEU A 22 -0.57 1.93 -11.71
N ALA A 23 0.01 0.84 -12.21
CA ALA A 23 -0.72 -0.36 -12.55
C ALA A 23 -1.15 -1.06 -11.25
N LEU A 24 -1.96 -0.36 -10.45
CA LEU A 24 -2.93 -0.99 -9.58
C LEU A 24 -3.94 -1.54 -10.58
N VAL A 25 -3.88 -2.85 -10.80
CA VAL A 25 -4.77 -3.55 -11.73
C VAL A 25 -6.19 -3.33 -11.24
N SER A 26 -6.89 -2.38 -11.86
CA SER A 26 -8.33 -2.23 -11.68
C SER A 26 -8.91 -2.01 -13.07
N ASN A 27 -9.22 -3.11 -13.74
CA ASN A 27 -10.11 -3.09 -14.92
C ASN A 27 -11.58 -2.95 -14.45
N SER A 28 -11.86 -2.01 -13.55
CA SER A 28 -13.22 -1.64 -13.13
C SER A 28 -13.18 -0.29 -12.42
N ASP A 29 -14.23 0.49 -12.59
CA ASP A 29 -14.38 1.92 -12.27
C ASP A 29 -14.27 2.31 -10.78
N GLU A 30 -13.79 1.42 -9.91
CA GLU A 30 -13.49 1.72 -8.51
C GLU A 30 -12.28 0.85 -8.11
N PRO A 31 -11.13 1.43 -7.76
CA PRO A 31 -10.04 0.67 -7.17
C PRO A 31 -10.56 0.04 -5.87
N ASP A 32 -10.43 -1.28 -5.78
CA ASP A 32 -10.93 -2.06 -4.65
C ASP A 32 -10.44 -1.40 -3.36
N THR A 33 -11.36 -0.91 -2.53
CA THR A 33 -11.03 -0.15 -1.32
C THR A 33 -10.09 -0.94 -0.41
N ILE A 34 -10.15 -2.26 -0.52
CA ILE A 34 -9.24 -3.23 0.09
C ILE A 34 -7.80 -3.08 -0.42
N ASP A 35 -7.58 -2.93 -1.73
CA ASP A 35 -6.24 -2.75 -2.30
C ASP A 35 -5.60 -1.43 -1.85
N TYR A 36 -6.40 -0.37 -1.75
CA TYR A 36 -5.91 0.89 -1.20
C TYR A 36 -5.60 0.80 0.28
N CYS A 37 -6.43 0.10 1.05
CA CYS A 37 -6.16 -0.18 2.45
C CYS A 37 -4.84 -0.96 2.60
N ASN A 38 -4.66 -2.02 1.80
CA ASN A 38 -3.46 -2.85 1.81
C ASN A 38 -2.20 -2.04 1.50
N LEU A 39 -2.26 -1.23 0.43
CA LEU A 39 -1.15 -0.39 0.02
C LEU A 39 -0.80 0.66 1.08
N GLY A 40 -1.82 1.34 1.61
CA GLY A 40 -1.64 2.37 2.64
C GLY A 40 -1.12 1.81 3.95
N CYS A 41 -1.63 0.65 4.38
CA CYS A 41 -1.19 -0.04 5.57
C CYS A 41 0.29 -0.45 5.46
N ARG A 42 0.67 -1.13 4.37
CA ARG A 42 2.07 -1.56 4.16
C ARG A 42 3.03 -0.39 4.11
N ALA A 43 2.67 0.67 3.39
CA ALA A 43 3.50 1.88 3.28
C ALA A 43 3.63 2.64 4.61
N SER A 44 2.67 2.53 5.53
CA SER A 44 2.71 3.26 6.80
C SER A 44 3.32 2.43 7.94
N MET A 45 2.99 1.14 8.01
CA MET A 45 3.36 0.28 9.13
C MET A 45 4.57 -0.61 8.84
N CYS A 46 4.73 -1.07 7.58
CA CYS A 46 5.79 -2.02 7.23
C CYS A 46 7.03 -1.36 6.65
N ASP A 47 6.98 -0.07 6.29
CA ASP A 47 8.05 0.63 5.57
C ASP A 47 9.40 0.58 6.29
N TYR A 48 9.42 0.76 7.62
CA TYR A 48 10.64 0.60 8.41
C TYR A 48 11.27 -0.80 8.26
N MET A 49 10.44 -1.84 8.32
CA MET A 49 10.90 -3.23 8.20
C MET A 49 11.42 -3.50 6.78
N VAL A 50 10.75 -2.95 5.76
CA VAL A 50 11.21 -3.04 4.36
C VAL A 50 12.58 -2.40 4.19
N ASN A 51 12.80 -1.23 4.78
CA ASN A 51 14.10 -0.55 4.74
C ASN A 51 15.18 -1.35 5.49
N ALA A 52 14.85 -1.95 6.64
CA ALA A 52 15.78 -2.75 7.43
C ALA A 52 16.09 -4.13 6.81
N ALA A 53 15.15 -4.70 6.05
CA ALA A 53 15.30 -6.00 5.39
C ALA A 53 16.36 -6.04 4.27
N ALA A 54 16.84 -4.88 3.84
CA ALA A 54 17.97 -4.78 2.91
C ALA A 54 19.27 -5.33 3.54
N ASP A 55 19.42 -5.19 4.85
CA ASP A 55 20.64 -5.50 5.59
C ASP A 55 20.49 -6.70 6.54
N ASP A 56 19.26 -7.20 6.74
CA ASP A 56 18.94 -8.29 7.67
C ASP A 56 17.91 -9.27 7.08
N GLU A 57 18.27 -10.56 7.00
CA GLU A 57 17.36 -11.60 6.49
C GLU A 57 16.20 -11.94 7.43
N GLU A 58 16.35 -11.80 8.75
CA GLU A 58 15.22 -11.96 9.67
C GLU A 58 14.19 -10.85 9.45
N MET A 59 14.62 -9.64 9.08
CA MET A 59 13.71 -8.55 8.73
C MET A 59 12.82 -8.84 7.53
N LYS A 60 13.22 -9.74 6.62
CA LYS A 60 12.35 -10.18 5.52
C LYS A 60 11.13 -10.94 6.03
N LEU A 61 11.28 -11.79 7.04
CA LEU A 61 10.16 -12.51 7.67
C LEU A 61 9.21 -11.52 8.37
N TYR A 62 9.74 -10.50 9.03
CA TYR A 62 8.91 -9.45 9.62
C TYR A 62 8.14 -8.62 8.59
N VAL A 63 8.73 -8.35 7.41
CA VAL A 63 8.03 -7.71 6.28
C VAL A 63 6.88 -8.58 5.79
N GLU A 64 7.07 -9.89 5.63
CA GLU A 64 6.02 -10.82 5.22
C GLU A 64 4.88 -10.85 6.25
N HIS A 65 5.18 -11.01 7.53
CA HIS A 65 4.17 -10.99 8.59
C HIS A 65 3.42 -9.66 8.69
N CYS A 66 4.11 -8.53 8.53
CA CYS A 66 3.47 -7.22 8.50
C CYS A 66 2.55 -7.05 7.28
N SER A 67 2.99 -7.53 6.12
CA SER A 67 2.21 -7.55 4.89
C SER A 67 0.92 -8.37 5.03
N ASP A 68 0.99 -9.54 5.65
CA ASP A 68 -0.16 -10.41 5.90
C ASP A 68 -1.12 -9.80 6.94
N ALA A 69 -0.59 -9.18 7.99
CA ALA A 69 -1.40 -8.47 8.97
C ALA A 69 -2.22 -7.32 8.33
N CYS A 70 -1.62 -6.57 7.40
CA CYS A 70 -2.33 -5.55 6.64
C CYS A 70 -3.46 -6.14 5.79
N VAL A 71 -3.23 -7.28 5.12
CA VAL A 71 -4.26 -7.97 4.34
C VAL A 71 -5.42 -8.40 5.22
N ASN A 72 -5.14 -9.04 6.35
CA ASN A 72 -6.18 -9.48 7.26
C ASN A 72 -6.97 -8.30 7.84
N PHE A 73 -6.29 -7.20 8.18
CA PHE A 73 -6.92 -5.98 8.69
C PHE A 73 -7.88 -5.38 7.66
N CYS A 74 -7.42 -5.23 6.41
CA CYS A 74 -8.19 -4.63 5.34
C CYS A 74 -9.35 -5.50 4.84
N ASN A 75 -9.19 -6.82 4.91
CA ASN A 75 -10.25 -7.78 4.59
C ASN A 75 -11.28 -7.94 5.72
N GLY A 76 -11.02 -7.37 6.91
CA GLY A 76 -11.88 -7.51 8.08
C GLY A 76 -11.83 -8.89 8.75
N ASP A 77 -10.85 -9.73 8.38
CA ASP A 77 -10.63 -11.07 8.97
C ASP A 77 -10.01 -10.98 10.37
N VAL A 78 -9.35 -9.87 10.69
CA VAL A 78 -8.96 -9.56 12.08
C VAL A 78 -10.19 -9.00 12.78
N GLY A 79 -10.82 -9.81 13.63
CA GLY A 79 -11.90 -9.34 14.49
C GLY A 79 -11.51 -8.01 15.15
N LEU A 80 -12.21 -6.92 14.79
CA LEU A 80 -12.07 -5.55 15.31
C LEU A 80 -12.47 -5.44 16.78
N THR A 81 -12.07 -6.38 17.65
CA THR A 81 -12.42 -6.38 19.07
C THR A 81 -11.56 -5.45 19.93
N SER A 82 -10.64 -4.65 19.36
CA SER A 82 -9.73 -3.83 20.20
C SER A 82 -9.40 -2.43 19.68
N LEU A 83 -10.37 -1.71 19.12
CA LEU A 83 -10.27 -0.25 18.93
C LEU A 83 -11.58 0.42 19.39
N THR A 84 -11.94 0.22 20.65
CA THR A 84 -12.78 1.19 21.36
C THR A 84 -11.86 2.24 21.97
N ALA A 85 -12.03 3.49 21.51
CA ALA A 85 -11.30 4.68 21.92
C ALA A 85 -11.38 4.97 23.43
#